data_AF-G9KM75-F1
#
_entry.id   AF-G9KM75-F1
#
_cell.length_a   1.000
_cell.length_b   1.000
_cell.length_c   1.000
_cell.angle_alpha   90.00
_cell.angle_beta   90.00
_cell.angle_gamma   90.00
#
_symmetry.space_group_name_H-M   'P 1'
#
loop_
_entity.id
_entity.type
_entity.pdbx_description
1 polymer ?
#
loop_
_entity_poly.entity_id
_entity_poly.type
_entity_poly.pdbx_seq_one_letter_code
_entity_poly.pdbx_strand_id
1 'polypeptide(L)' 'VRFLLGGRHGEFKFLPPPGYAPCYEAVLPKEKLKVEHSREYKQERTYTRDLLGPTVSLTQAAFTPIPVDTS' A
#
# COMPACT_ATOMS: atom_id res chain seq x y z
N VAL A 1 -16.53 0.50 -5.49
CA VAL A 1 -16.22 -0.16 -4.20
C VAL A 1 -15.35 0.76 -3.35
N ARG A 2 -15.26 0.54 -2.02
CA ARG A 2 -14.38 1.30 -1.11
C ARG A 2 -13.48 0.34 -0.34
N PHE A 3 -12.22 0.72 -0.12
CA PHE A 3 -11.26 -0.05 0.66
C PHE A 3 -11.20 0.49 2.09
N LEU A 4 -11.07 -0.41 3.07
CA LEU A 4 -10.84 -0.09 4.48
C LEU A 4 -9.51 -0.72 4.88
N LEU A 5 -8.47 0.08 5.04
CA LEU A 5 -7.10 -0.41 5.26
C LEU A 5 -6.60 -0.20 6.69
N GLY A 6 -7.33 0.55 7.52
CA GLY A 6 -6.89 0.95 8.86
C GLY A 6 -6.51 2.43 8.95
N GLY A 7 -6.05 2.84 10.13
CA GLY A 7 -5.69 4.23 10.43
C GLY A 7 -6.83 5.20 10.10
N ARG A 8 -6.52 6.32 9.43
CA ARG A 8 -7.51 7.32 9.01
C ARG A 8 -8.48 6.86 7.91
N HIS A 9 -8.19 5.74 7.24
CA HIS A 9 -9.03 5.18 6.16
C HIS A 9 -9.63 3.81 6.57
N GLY A 10 -9.79 3.59 7.88
CA GLY A 10 -10.14 2.30 8.44
C GLY A 10 -11.32 2.37 9.39
N GLU A 11 -12.40 3.06 9.00
CA GLU A 11 -13.68 3.02 9.71
C GLU A 11 -14.26 1.60 9.65
N PHE A 12 -13.70 0.71 10.47
CA PHE A 12 -14.06 -0.69 10.53
C PHE A 12 -15.38 -0.85 11.26
N LYS A 13 -16.35 -1.46 10.58
CA LYS A 13 -17.58 -1.91 11.22
C LYS A 13 -17.35 -3.12 12.15
N PHE A 14 -16.28 -3.87 11.89
CA PHE A 14 -15.85 -5.03 12.66
C PHE A 14 -14.33 -4.97 12.83
N LEU A 15 -13.85 -5.08 14.07
CA LEU A 15 -12.42 -5.02 14.35
C LEU A 15 -11.72 -6.33 13.93
N PRO A 16 -10.41 -6.29 13.62
CA PRO A 16 -9.63 -7.49 13.40
C PRO A 16 -9.69 -8.45 14.62
N PRO A 17 -9.66 -9.77 14.41
CA PRO A 17 -9.53 -10.73 15.50
C PRO A 17 -8.22 -10.54 16.29
N PRO A 18 -8.13 -11.08 17.53
CA PRO A 18 -6.89 -11.06 18.30
C PRO A 18 -5.70 -11.64 17.50
N GLY A 19 -4.56 -10.97 17.54
CA GLY A 19 -3.35 -11.35 16.79
C GLY A 19 -3.28 -10.82 15.36
N TYR A 20 -4.27 -10.06 14.89
CA TYR A 20 -4.27 -9.42 13.58
C TYR A 20 -4.18 -7.90 13.70
N ALA A 21 -3.39 -7.28 12.83
CA ALA A 21 -3.26 -5.85 12.71
C ALA A 21 -3.93 -5.34 11.41
N PRO A 22 -4.49 -4.11 11.41
CA PRO A 22 -4.88 -3.45 10.17
C PRO A 22 -3.72 -3.30 9.18
N CYS A 23 -3.98 -3.42 7.88
CA CYS A 23 -2.94 -3.32 6.84
C CYS A 23 -2.17 -2.00 6.85
N TYR A 24 -2.77 -0.93 7.38
CA TYR A 24 -2.14 0.38 7.55
C TYR A 24 -0.84 0.33 8.37
N GLU A 25 -0.71 -0.61 9.31
CA GLU A 25 0.50 -0.73 10.14
C GLU A 25 1.72 -1.24 9.35
N ALA A 26 1.50 -1.86 8.19
CA ALA A 26 2.57 -2.32 7.31
C ALA A 26 3.12 -1.22 6.39
N VAL A 27 2.61 0.02 6.48
CA VAL A 27 3.03 1.13 5.62
C VAL A 27 4.38 1.67 6.09
N LEU A 28 5.32 1.82 5.14
CA LEU A 28 6.63 2.39 5.44
C LEU A 28 6.52 3.82 6.00
N PRO A 29 7.43 4.21 6.91
CA PRO A 29 7.54 5.61 7.31
C PRO A 29 7.70 6.51 6.08
N LYS A 30 6.92 7.61 6.04
CA LYS A 30 6.86 8.60 4.94
C LYS A 30 6.06 8.19 3.70
N GLU A 31 5.63 6.94 3.58
CA GLU A 31 4.78 6.51 2.48
C GLU A 31 3.30 6.80 2.73
N LYS A 32 2.55 7.04 1.65
CA LYS A 32 1.09 7.15 1.68
C LYS A 32 0.49 6.02 0.87
N LEU A 33 -0.44 5.28 1.47
CA LEU A 33 -1.22 4.27 0.75
C LEU A 33 -1.97 4.90 -0.42
N LYS A 34 -1.81 4.30 -1.59
CA LYS A 34 -2.55 4.62 -2.81
C LYS A 34 -3.04 3.33 -3.44
N VAL A 35 -4.20 3.40 -4.08
CA VAL A 35 -4.72 2.30 -4.89
C VAL A 35 -4.26 2.54 -6.32
N GLU A 36 -3.61 1.54 -6.90
CA GLU A 36 -3.12 1.58 -8.28
C GLU A 36 -3.70 0.41 -9.07
N HIS A 37 -3.89 0.60 -10.38
CA HIS A 37 -4.29 -0.47 -11.27
C HIS A 37 -3.14 -1.45 -11.45
N SER A 38 -3.41 -2.74 -11.27
CA SER A 38 -2.40 -3.77 -11.49
C SER A 38 -2.05 -3.88 -12.97
N ARG A 39 -0.77 -3.73 -13.31
CA ARG A 39 -0.21 -4.03 -14.64
C ARG A 39 -0.93 -3.29 -15.78
N GLU A 40 -1.21 -2.01 -15.57
CA GLU A 40 -1.73 -1.15 -16.64
C GLU A 40 -0.66 -1.00 -17.73
N TYR A 41 -0.99 -1.42 -18.95
CA TYR A 41 -0.11 -1.29 -20.12
C TYR A 41 -0.49 -0.11 -21.01
N LYS A 42 -1.62 0.54 -20.73
CA LYS A 42 -2.12 1.69 -21.49
C LYS A 42 -2.76 2.68 -20.53
N GLN A 43 -2.31 3.92 -20.55
CA GLN A 43 -2.93 5.01 -19.81
C GLN A 43 -3.61 5.98 -20.77
N GLU A 44 -4.91 6.20 -20.59
CA GLU A 44 -5.65 7.21 -21.33
C GLU A 44 -5.49 8.55 -20.60
N ARG A 45 -4.55 9.37 -21.07
CA ARG A 45 -4.48 10.78 -20.70
C ARG A 45 -5.37 11.54 -21.68
N THR A 46 -6.04 12.60 -21.22
CA THR A 46 -7.14 13.31 -21.90
C THR A 46 -6.97 13.56 -23.41
N TYR A 47 -5.73 13.60 -23.92
CA TYR A 47 -5.44 13.78 -25.35
C TYR A 47 -4.41 12.80 -25.94
N THR A 48 -3.89 11.84 -25.17
CA THR A 48 -2.84 10.90 -25.65
C THR A 48 -3.06 9.50 -25.09
N ARG A 49 -2.99 8.49 -25.97
CA ARG A 49 -2.99 7.07 -25.60
C ARG A 49 -1.54 6.62 -25.44
N ASP A 50 -1.05 6.60 -24.20
CA ASP A 50 0.32 6.20 -23.89
C ASP A 50 0.35 4.69 -23.61
N LEU A 51 1.28 3.97 -24.25
CA LEU A 51 1.63 2.60 -23.86
C LEU A 51 2.70 2.65 -22.78
N LEU A 52 2.43 2.02 -21.64
CA LEU A 52 3.36 1.96 -20.52
C LEU A 52 4.34 0.80 -20.71
N GLY A 53 5.61 1.02 -20.36
CA GLY A 53 6.60 -0.04 -20.27
C GLY A 53 6.28 -1.03 -19.14
N PRO A 54 7.00 -2.16 -19.04
CA PRO A 54 6.79 -3.13 -17.97
C PRO A 54 6.90 -2.47 -16.60
N THR A 55 5.87 -2.61 -15.76
CA THR A 55 5.88 -2.10 -14.40
C THR A 55 6.88 -2.91 -13.56
N VAL A 56 7.97 -2.28 -13.12
CA VAL A 56 8.89 -2.90 -12.16
C VAL A 56 8.19 -2.90 -10.79
N SER A 57 7.86 -4.08 -10.29
CA SER A 57 7.30 -4.20 -8.94
C SER A 57 8.35 -3.76 -7.93
N LEU A 58 7.97 -2.90 -6.98
CA LEU A 58 8.83 -2.63 -5.84
C LEU A 58 9.14 -3.96 -5.14
N THR A 59 10.39 -4.14 -4.73
CA THR A 59 10.73 -5.26 -3.85
C THR A 59 9.82 -5.18 -2.62
N GLN A 60 9.27 -6.33 -2.22
CA GLN A 60 8.40 -6.42 -1.04
C GLN A 60 9.23 -6.10 0.21
N ALA A 61 9.42 -4.81 0.47
CA ALA A 61 10.22 -4.33 1.58
C ALA A 61 9.37 -4.47 2.85
N ALA A 62 9.49 -5.61 3.52
CA ALA A 62 9.10 -5.69 4.91
C ALA A 62 10.05 -4.75 5.68
N PHE A 63 9.52 -3.67 6.25
CA PHE A 63 10.29 -2.88 7.21
C PHE A 63 10.50 -3.74 8.45
N THR A 64 11.66 -4.36 8.52
CA THR A 64 12.16 -5.00 9.73
C THR A 64 13.08 -3.98 10.38
N PRO A 65 12.63 -3.18 11.36
CA PRO A 65 13.54 -2.29 12.06
C PRO A 65 14.64 -3.15 12.69
N ILE A 66 15.90 -2.72 12.55
CA ILE A 66 17.01 -3.31 13.29
C ILE A 66 16.94 -2.70 14.69
N PRO A 67 16.57 -3.45 15.74
CA PRO A 67 16.51 -2.90 17.09
C PRO A 67 17.92 -2.46 17.47
N VAL A 68 18.04 -1.23 17.97
CA VAL A 68 19.30 -0.77 18.56
C VAL A 68 19.38 -1.35 19.95
N ASP A 69 20.45 -2.11 20.22
CA ASP A 69 20.72 -2.60 21.56
C ASP A 69 21.15 -1.42 22.44
N THR A 70 20.50 -1.29 23.59
CA THR A 70 20.78 -0.26 24.59
C THR A 70 21.19 -0.87 25.94
N SER A 71 21.60 -2.14 25.95
CA SER A 71 22.10 -2.84 27.15
C SER A 71 23.32 -2.17 27.77
#